data_AF-A0A4S9YGV0-F1
#
_entry.id   AF-A0A4S9YGV0-F1
#
_cell.length_a   1.000
_cell.length_b   1.000
_cell.length_c   1.000
_cell.angle_alpha   90.00
_cell.angle_beta   90.00
_cell.angle_gamma   90.00
#
_symmetry.space_group_name_H-M   'P 1'
#
loop_
_entity.id
_entity.type
_entity.pdbx_description
1 polymer ?
#
loop_
_entity_poly.entity_id
_entity_poly.type
_entity_poly.pdbx_seq_one_letter_code
_entity_poly.pdbx_strand_id
1 'polypeptide(L)'
;YSSTASVTSEISKPDTTSKRSFLDLPAEIRNQIYRLAFVSEEKLDFAYPNNFSRSSALLQTCRQVHEEGRSILYSENTFYFQRRKKERAVRWTTDVYEIGYKDIKFFLRSIGLANVGLLRHVIVMFEDAQPSMNTHLKDADERRFTNDKDLMDTLRMLGDHAMLKTLDLCDTVRSSLKDRTSEEENTGGIDGTLAAKLHHTVSTVEH
;
A
#
# COMPACT_ATOMS: atom_id res chain seq x y z
N TYR A 1 60.52 6.70 -61.99
CA TYR A 1 60.11 7.51 -60.81
C TYR A 1 58.71 7.08 -60.42
N SER A 2 58.59 6.21 -59.42
CA SER A 2 57.32 5.60 -59.00
C SER A 2 56.76 6.40 -57.83
N SER A 3 55.58 6.99 -57.99
CA SER A 3 54.89 7.77 -56.96
C SER A 3 54.26 6.83 -55.93
N THR A 4 54.76 6.85 -54.70
CA THR A 4 54.14 6.21 -53.55
C THR A 4 52.97 7.06 -53.06
N ALA A 5 51.74 6.61 -53.31
CA ALA A 5 50.54 7.19 -52.70
C ALA A 5 50.48 6.77 -51.23
N SER A 6 50.69 7.73 -50.33
CA SER A 6 50.48 7.56 -48.88
C SER A 6 48.99 7.35 -48.62
N VAL A 7 48.60 6.12 -48.30
CA VAL A 7 47.31 5.78 -47.72
C VAL A 7 47.31 6.30 -46.28
N THR A 8 46.86 7.52 -46.07
CA THR A 8 46.46 8.00 -44.75
C THR A 8 45.20 7.25 -44.34
N SER A 9 45.37 6.24 -43.50
CA SER A 9 44.30 5.63 -42.74
C SER A 9 43.68 6.69 -41.84
N GLU A 10 42.52 7.22 -42.25
CA GLU A 10 41.66 7.94 -41.32
C GLU A 10 41.24 6.97 -40.22
N ILE A 11 41.91 7.08 -39.07
CA ILE A 11 41.46 6.52 -37.81
C ILE A 11 40.12 7.21 -37.52
N SER A 12 39.04 6.50 -37.85
CA SER A 12 37.68 6.87 -37.50
C SER A 12 37.65 7.21 -36.01
N LYS A 13 37.31 8.46 -35.69
CA LYS A 13 36.95 8.85 -34.32
C LYS A 13 35.94 7.82 -33.81
N PRO A 14 36.06 7.33 -32.55
CA PRO A 14 35.02 6.48 -32.01
C PRO A 14 33.71 7.26 -32.10
N ASP A 15 32.78 6.72 -32.88
CA ASP A 15 31.40 7.21 -32.92
C ASP A 15 30.98 7.45 -31.49
N THR A 16 30.51 8.66 -31.20
CA THR A 16 29.97 8.99 -29.88
C THR A 16 28.87 8.01 -29.59
N THR A 17 29.20 6.97 -28.82
CA THR A 17 28.31 5.92 -28.34
C THR A 17 27.02 6.61 -27.89
N SER A 18 25.98 6.46 -28.70
CA SER A 18 24.65 7.00 -28.42
C SER A 18 24.25 6.45 -27.06
N LYS A 19 24.35 7.30 -26.03
CA LYS A 19 24.00 6.93 -24.66
C LYS A 19 22.49 6.76 -24.66
N ARG A 20 22.04 5.52 -24.83
CA ARG A 20 20.62 5.18 -24.71
C ARG A 20 20.18 5.48 -23.29
N SER A 21 19.22 6.40 -23.16
CA SER A 21 18.62 6.77 -21.90
C SER A 21 17.39 5.90 -21.62
N PHE A 22 16.99 5.83 -20.35
CA PHE A 22 15.75 5.15 -19.95
C PHE A 22 14.52 5.72 -20.67
N LEU A 23 14.53 7.01 -21.03
CA LEU A 23 13.44 7.66 -21.76
C LEU A 23 13.41 7.33 -23.26
N ASP A 24 14.49 6.79 -23.82
CA ASP A 24 14.53 6.35 -25.23
C ASP A 24 13.83 4.99 -25.42
N LEU A 25 13.46 4.32 -24.32
CA LEU A 25 12.66 3.10 -24.35
C LEU A 25 11.20 3.44 -24.70
N PRO A 26 10.51 2.60 -25.49
CA PRO A 26 9.07 2.72 -25.72
C PRO A 26 8.28 2.71 -24.40
N ALA A 27 7.13 3.39 -24.38
CA ALA A 27 6.32 3.56 -23.19
C ALA A 27 5.84 2.20 -22.61
N GLU A 28 5.59 1.21 -23.46
CA GLU A 28 5.17 -0.14 -23.06
C GLU A 28 6.24 -0.82 -22.21
N ILE A 29 7.51 -0.70 -22.60
CA ILE A 29 8.64 -1.29 -21.86
C ILE A 29 8.87 -0.53 -20.56
N ARG A 30 8.74 0.81 -20.56
CA ARG A 30 8.81 1.60 -19.32
C ARG A 30 7.72 1.18 -18.34
N ASN A 31 6.48 0.97 -18.80
CA ASN A 31 5.37 0.50 -17.97
C ASN A 31 5.63 -0.89 -17.38
N GLN A 32 6.23 -1.80 -18.13
CA GLN A 32 6.64 -3.11 -17.59
C GLN A 32 7.68 -2.96 -16.48
N ILE A 33 8.69 -2.10 -16.68
CA ILE A 33 9.71 -1.82 -15.66
C ILE A 33 9.07 -1.18 -14.42
N TYR A 34 8.15 -0.24 -14.61
CA TYR A 34 7.41 0.39 -13.51
C TYR A 34 6.60 -0.63 -12.71
N ARG A 35 5.90 -1.57 -13.37
CA ARG A 35 5.17 -2.63 -12.66
C ARG A 35 6.10 -3.48 -11.82
N LEU A 36 7.22 -3.93 -12.39
CA LEU A 36 8.21 -4.71 -11.66
C LEU A 36 8.83 -3.95 -10.48
N ALA A 37 8.97 -2.63 -10.60
CA ALA A 37 9.56 -1.80 -9.56
C ALA A 37 8.55 -1.39 -8.46
N PHE A 38 7.29 -1.13 -8.82
CA PHE A 38 6.30 -0.50 -7.94
C PHE A 38 5.22 -1.45 -7.42
N VAL A 39 4.87 -2.48 -8.18
CA VAL A 39 3.75 -3.37 -7.83
C VAL A 39 4.24 -4.45 -6.89
N SER A 40 3.50 -4.62 -5.80
CA SER A 40 3.68 -5.70 -4.85
C SER A 40 2.53 -6.68 -4.96
N GLU A 41 2.85 -7.97 -4.98
CA GLU A 41 1.85 -9.02 -4.84
C GLU A 41 1.23 -9.01 -3.43
N GLU A 42 2.03 -8.62 -2.42
CA GLU A 42 1.57 -8.43 -1.05
C GLU A 42 0.95 -7.04 -0.84
N LYS A 43 -0.01 -6.98 0.09
CA LYS A 43 -0.67 -5.73 0.50
C LYS A 43 0.34 -4.81 1.22
N LEU A 44 0.24 -3.51 0.96
CA LEU A 44 1.06 -2.50 1.63
C LEU A 44 0.47 -2.18 3.02
N ASP A 45 1.02 -2.83 4.05
CA ASP A 45 0.56 -2.73 5.43
C ASP A 45 1.27 -1.62 6.22
N PHE A 46 0.50 -0.62 6.67
CA PHE A 46 1.02 0.50 7.45
C PHE A 46 1.32 0.16 8.92
N ALA A 47 0.75 -0.90 9.49
CA ALA A 47 1.10 -1.36 10.82
C ALA A 47 2.50 -2.00 10.82
N TYR A 48 2.79 -2.79 9.78
CA TYR A 48 4.06 -3.50 9.58
C TYR A 48 4.73 -3.09 8.27
N PRO A 49 5.44 -1.95 8.23
CA PRO A 49 6.02 -1.42 7.00
C PRO A 49 7.28 -2.20 6.59
N ASN A 50 7.10 -3.38 5.99
CA ASN A 50 8.15 -4.23 5.44
C ASN A 50 8.42 -3.95 3.95
N ASN A 51 7.39 -3.54 3.21
CA ASN A 51 7.38 -3.43 1.75
C ASN A 51 7.39 -1.98 1.22
N PHE A 52 7.63 -0.98 2.07
CA PHE A 52 7.59 0.45 1.71
C PHE A 52 8.88 0.98 1.07
N SER A 53 9.95 0.20 1.08
CA SER A 53 11.24 0.54 0.44
C SER A 53 11.19 0.45 -1.08
N ARG A 54 10.09 -0.04 -1.66
CA ARG A 54 9.93 -0.18 -3.11
C ARG A 54 9.76 1.19 -3.77
N SER A 55 10.82 1.60 -4.44
CA SER A 55 10.82 2.47 -5.62
C SER A 55 10.27 3.90 -5.48
N SER A 56 9.90 4.39 -4.30
CA SER A 56 9.56 5.83 -4.13
C SER A 56 10.70 6.76 -4.56
N ALA A 57 11.95 6.31 -4.47
CA ALA A 57 13.12 7.01 -5.00
C ALA A 57 13.08 7.17 -6.54
N LEU A 58 12.53 6.20 -7.27
CA LEU A 58 12.40 6.27 -8.72
C LEU A 58 11.46 7.41 -9.15
N LEU A 59 10.37 7.61 -8.40
CA LEU A 59 9.44 8.73 -8.61
C LEU A 59 10.05 10.11 -8.33
N GLN A 60 11.18 10.17 -7.63
CA GLN A 60 11.89 11.42 -7.32
C GLN A 60 12.94 11.79 -8.39
N THR A 61 13.20 10.91 -9.37
CA THR A 61 14.27 11.12 -10.35
C THR A 61 13.92 12.18 -11.40
N CYS A 62 12.79 12.07 -12.08
CA CYS A 62 12.36 13.01 -13.10
C CYS A 62 10.84 13.10 -13.20
N ARG A 63 10.34 14.22 -13.74
CA ARG A 63 8.90 14.50 -13.87
C ARG A 63 8.16 13.49 -14.74
N GLN A 64 8.78 13.04 -15.83
CA GLN A 64 8.16 12.07 -16.71
C GLN A 64 7.94 10.72 -16.02
N VAL A 65 8.97 10.20 -15.33
CA VAL A 65 8.86 8.98 -14.52
C VAL A 65 7.86 9.16 -13.38
N HIS A 66 7.80 10.35 -12.78
CA HIS A 66 6.83 10.65 -11.74
C HIS A 66 5.39 10.51 -12.25
N GLU A 67 5.04 11.16 -13.36
CA GLU A 67 3.69 11.13 -13.92
C GLU A 67 3.28 9.75 -14.40
N GLU A 68 4.16 9.05 -15.12
CA GLU A 68 3.90 7.69 -15.61
C GLU A 68 3.80 6.70 -14.42
N GLY A 69 4.79 6.73 -13.53
CA GLY A 69 4.94 5.76 -12.44
C GLY A 69 3.94 5.93 -11.30
N ARG A 70 3.53 7.15 -10.94
CA ARG A 70 2.58 7.38 -9.84
C ARG A 70 1.23 6.72 -10.11
N SER A 71 0.81 6.68 -11.37
CA SER A 71 -0.44 6.02 -11.77
C SER A 71 -0.40 4.53 -11.48
N ILE A 72 0.71 3.86 -11.79
CA ILE A 72 0.89 2.42 -11.55
C ILE A 72 1.02 2.15 -10.05
N LEU A 73 1.86 2.90 -9.35
CA LEU A 73 2.10 2.72 -7.91
C LEU A 73 0.80 2.82 -7.08
N TYR A 74 -0.02 3.85 -7.30
CA TYR A 74 -1.20 4.07 -6.47
C TYR A 74 -2.44 3.31 -6.94
N SER A 75 -2.54 2.99 -8.24
CA SER A 75 -3.75 2.36 -8.78
C SER A 75 -3.72 0.84 -8.85
N GLU A 76 -2.54 0.22 -8.96
CA GLU A 76 -2.40 -1.25 -9.03
C GLU A 76 -2.11 -1.88 -7.65
N ASN A 77 -1.50 -1.14 -6.71
CA ASN A 77 -1.24 -1.67 -5.36
C ASN A 77 -2.49 -1.65 -4.48
N THR A 78 -2.53 -2.62 -3.56
CA THR A 78 -3.54 -2.69 -2.51
C THR A 78 -2.98 -2.12 -1.21
N PHE A 79 -3.60 -1.08 -0.69
CA PHE A 79 -3.22 -0.46 0.57
C PHE A 79 -4.03 -1.03 1.73
N TYR A 80 -3.35 -1.44 2.78
CA TYR A 80 -3.96 -2.01 3.97
C TYR A 80 -3.73 -1.10 5.17
N PHE A 81 -4.81 -0.45 5.61
CA PHE A 81 -4.80 0.51 6.69
C PHE A 81 -5.17 -0.18 7.99
N GLN A 82 -4.17 -0.45 8.82
CA GLN A 82 -4.34 -1.03 10.15
C GLN A 82 -3.79 -0.09 11.23
N ARG A 83 -4.37 -0.17 12.43
CA ARG A 83 -3.92 0.58 13.61
C ARG A 83 -2.49 0.14 13.99
N ARG A 84 -1.56 1.08 14.00
CA ARG A 84 -0.17 0.80 14.41
C ARG A 84 -0.03 0.78 15.92
N LYS A 85 0.11 -0.42 16.50
CA LYS A 85 0.26 -0.68 17.95
C LYS A 85 1.66 -0.37 18.51
N LYS A 86 2.53 0.28 17.70
CA LYS A 86 3.84 0.70 18.17
C LYS A 86 3.73 2.04 18.89
N GLU A 87 4.45 2.13 19.99
CA GLU A 87 4.58 3.32 20.80
C GLU A 87 5.60 4.30 20.20
N ARG A 88 5.29 5.60 20.27
CA ARG A 88 6.23 6.67 19.92
C ARG A 88 6.16 7.75 20.99
N ALA A 89 7.31 8.04 21.60
CA ALA A 89 7.42 9.14 22.55
C ALA A 89 7.15 10.47 21.85
N VAL A 90 6.38 11.35 22.51
CA VAL A 90 6.24 12.72 22.03
C VAL A 90 7.54 13.46 22.26
N ARG A 91 7.94 14.27 21.29
CA ARG A 91 9.10 15.14 21.46
C ARG A 91 8.87 16.04 22.68
N TRP A 92 9.78 15.99 23.64
CA TRP A 92 9.76 16.81 24.86
C TRP A 92 8.69 16.44 25.90
N THR A 93 8.15 15.22 25.87
CA THR A 93 7.22 14.71 26.90
C THR A 93 7.61 13.29 27.30
N THR A 94 7.33 12.91 28.56
CA THR A 94 7.54 11.55 29.07
C THR A 94 6.42 10.60 28.62
N ASP A 95 5.30 11.15 28.15
CA ASP A 95 4.16 10.37 27.69
C ASP A 95 4.48 9.63 26.40
N VAL A 96 4.23 8.33 26.44
CA VAL A 96 4.35 7.43 25.31
C VAL A 96 2.95 6.92 25.00
N TYR A 97 2.54 7.08 23.74
CA TYR A 97 1.26 6.57 23.26
C TYR A 97 1.45 5.85 21.93
N GLU A 98 0.45 5.05 21.56
CA GLU A 98 0.46 4.38 20.28
C GLU A 98 0.37 5.36 19.11
N ILE A 99 1.02 5.01 18.00
CA ILE A 99 0.95 5.80 16.78
C ILE A 99 -0.48 5.78 16.19
N GLY A 100 -1.18 4.66 16.31
CA GLY A 100 -2.55 4.53 15.82
C GLY A 100 -2.64 4.69 14.30
N TYR A 101 -3.54 5.55 13.83
CA TYR A 101 -3.74 5.86 12.41
C TYR A 101 -2.96 7.10 11.93
N LYS A 102 -2.12 7.71 12.77
CA LYS A 102 -1.38 8.95 12.45
C LYS A 102 -0.48 8.83 11.23
N ASP A 103 0.21 7.70 11.09
CA ASP A 103 1.13 7.47 9.96
C ASP A 103 0.35 7.38 8.63
N ILE A 104 -0.86 6.81 8.62
CA ILE A 104 -1.73 6.73 7.45
C ILE A 104 -2.21 8.13 7.06
N LYS A 105 -2.71 8.90 8.02
CA LYS A 105 -3.10 10.30 7.79
C LYS A 105 -1.94 11.14 7.25
N PHE A 106 -0.75 10.96 7.83
CA PHE A 106 0.45 11.65 7.36
C PHE A 106 0.83 11.24 5.94
N PHE A 107 0.76 9.94 5.62
CA PHE A 107 0.99 9.43 4.27
C PHE A 107 0.04 10.05 3.24
N LEU A 108 -1.27 10.05 3.52
CA LEU A 108 -2.26 10.63 2.60
C LEU A 108 -2.04 12.14 2.38
N ARG A 109 -1.60 12.85 3.43
CA ARG A 109 -1.22 14.26 3.32
C ARG A 109 0.09 14.46 2.55
N SER A 110 1.07 13.57 2.71
CA SER A 110 2.39 13.71 2.10
C SER A 110 2.39 13.37 0.62
N ILE A 111 1.59 12.39 0.18
CA ILE A 111 1.43 12.09 -1.26
C ILE A 111 0.65 13.20 -1.97
N GLY A 112 -0.21 13.93 -1.26
CA GLY A 112 -1.03 15.01 -1.79
C GLY A 112 -2.30 14.54 -2.51
N LEU A 113 -3.28 15.43 -2.60
CA LEU A 113 -4.65 15.13 -3.05
C LEU A 113 -4.71 14.52 -4.46
N ALA A 114 -3.85 14.97 -5.37
CA ALA A 114 -3.80 14.46 -6.73
C ALA A 114 -3.35 12.99 -6.81
N ASN A 115 -2.58 12.51 -5.82
CA ASN A 115 -2.17 11.10 -5.74
C ASN A 115 -3.21 10.26 -4.98
N VAL A 116 -3.90 10.85 -4.00
CA VAL A 116 -5.03 10.19 -3.30
C VAL A 116 -6.12 9.80 -4.29
N GLY A 117 -6.39 10.62 -5.30
CA GLY A 117 -7.35 10.31 -6.37
C GLY A 117 -7.00 9.09 -7.23
N LEU A 118 -5.74 8.65 -7.22
CA LEU A 118 -5.28 7.48 -7.97
C LEU A 118 -5.42 6.17 -7.19
N LEU A 119 -5.70 6.23 -5.88
CA LEU A 119 -5.91 5.06 -5.05
C LEU A 119 -7.18 4.31 -5.51
N ARG A 120 -7.06 3.00 -5.74
CA ARG A 120 -8.17 2.17 -6.20
C ARG A 120 -8.57 1.05 -5.26
N HIS A 121 -7.59 0.40 -4.64
CA HIS A 121 -7.79 -0.76 -3.79
C HIS A 121 -7.33 -0.43 -2.38
N VAL A 122 -8.28 -0.19 -1.48
CA VAL A 122 -8.00 0.13 -0.08
C VAL A 122 -8.78 -0.82 0.80
N ILE A 123 -8.09 -1.34 1.81
CA ILE A 123 -8.68 -2.17 2.85
C ILE A 123 -8.43 -1.45 4.17
N VAL A 124 -9.49 -1.19 4.92
CA VAL A 124 -9.41 -0.54 6.23
C VAL A 124 -9.76 -1.57 7.30
N MET A 125 -8.83 -1.79 8.22
CA MET A 125 -9.02 -2.59 9.41
C MET A 125 -9.31 -1.65 10.58
N PHE A 126 -10.50 -1.77 11.15
CA PHE A 126 -10.91 -1.05 12.35
C PHE A 126 -10.49 -1.83 13.59
N GLU A 127 -9.64 -1.21 14.41
CA GLU A 127 -9.21 -1.75 15.70
C GLU A 127 -9.33 -0.68 16.78
N ASP A 128 -9.78 -1.09 17.96
CA ASP A 128 -9.82 -0.23 19.14
C ASP A 128 -8.42 0.02 19.72
N ALA A 129 -8.29 1.14 20.44
CA ALA A 129 -7.06 1.51 21.13
C ALA A 129 -6.79 0.56 22.30
N GLN A 130 -5.56 0.03 22.37
CA GLN A 130 -5.19 -0.90 23.43
C GLN A 130 -5.07 -0.18 24.78
N PRO A 131 -5.65 -0.69 25.88
CA PRO A 131 -5.64 -0.01 27.19
C PRO A 131 -4.23 0.16 27.77
N SER A 132 -3.35 -0.82 27.54
CA SER A 132 -1.98 -0.81 28.06
C SER A 132 -1.11 0.29 27.45
N MET A 133 -1.38 0.64 26.19
CA MET A 133 -0.55 1.58 25.41
C MET A 133 -1.13 3.01 25.38
N ASN A 134 -2.33 3.20 25.94
CA ASN A 134 -3.02 4.49 25.99
C ASN A 134 -3.56 4.77 27.39
N THR A 135 -2.66 4.85 28.36
CA THR A 135 -2.99 5.12 29.77
C THR A 135 -3.70 6.46 29.98
N HIS A 136 -3.59 7.39 29.02
CA HIS A 136 -4.29 8.67 29.02
C HIS A 136 -5.80 8.56 28.73
N LEU A 137 -6.25 7.49 28.05
CA LEU A 137 -7.66 7.24 27.72
C LEU A 137 -8.29 6.41 28.84
N LYS A 138 -8.99 7.08 29.75
CA LYS A 138 -9.57 6.43 30.94
C LYS A 138 -10.81 5.62 30.56
N ASP A 139 -11.64 6.18 29.68
CA ASP A 139 -12.91 5.55 29.32
C ASP A 139 -12.73 4.53 28.18
N ALA A 140 -13.55 3.48 28.22
CA ALA A 140 -13.58 2.48 27.15
C ALA A 140 -14.16 3.06 25.85
N ASP A 141 -15.09 4.00 25.96
CA ASP A 141 -15.69 4.67 24.80
C ASP A 141 -14.71 5.61 24.09
N GLU A 142 -13.81 6.28 24.83
CA GLU A 142 -12.75 7.11 24.24
C GLU A 142 -11.75 6.29 23.42
N ARG A 143 -11.62 4.99 23.71
CA ARG A 143 -10.73 4.05 23.02
C ARG A 143 -11.31 3.46 21.73
N ARG A 144 -12.61 3.66 21.48
CA ARG A 144 -13.26 3.12 20.28
C ARG A 144 -12.73 3.79 19.02
N PHE A 145 -12.57 3.00 17.95
CA PHE A 145 -12.15 3.52 16.65
C PHE A 145 -13.06 4.65 16.13
N THR A 146 -14.36 4.67 16.48
CA THR A 146 -15.30 5.73 16.10
C THR A 146 -14.90 7.11 16.61
N ASN A 147 -14.23 7.18 17.77
CA ASN A 147 -13.79 8.43 18.39
C ASN A 147 -12.39 8.84 17.95
N ASP A 148 -11.71 8.00 17.16
CA ASP A 148 -10.37 8.30 16.64
C ASP A 148 -10.44 9.36 15.54
N LYS A 149 -10.03 10.58 15.88
CA LYS A 149 -10.02 11.73 14.97
C LYS A 149 -9.13 11.49 13.75
N ASP A 150 -8.01 10.80 13.91
CA ASP A 150 -7.06 10.58 12.81
C ASP A 150 -7.59 9.56 11.80
N LEU A 151 -8.34 8.57 12.27
CA LEU A 151 -9.08 7.65 11.42
C LEU A 151 -10.21 8.36 10.66
N MET A 152 -11.04 9.16 11.36
CA MET A 152 -12.16 9.85 10.72
C MET A 152 -11.70 10.88 9.68
N ASP A 153 -10.59 11.58 9.95
CA ASP A 153 -9.95 12.46 8.97
C ASP A 153 -9.43 11.71 7.75
N THR A 154 -8.82 10.54 7.97
CA THR A 154 -8.36 9.64 6.91
C THR A 154 -9.52 9.19 6.03
N LEU A 155 -10.62 8.71 6.64
CA LEU A 155 -11.81 8.28 5.90
C LEU A 155 -12.44 9.43 5.11
N ARG A 156 -12.48 10.63 5.68
CA ARG A 156 -12.96 11.83 4.98
C ARG A 156 -12.09 12.15 3.76
N MET A 157 -10.76 12.15 3.92
CA MET A 157 -9.83 12.35 2.80
C MET A 157 -10.02 11.31 1.69
N LEU A 158 -10.29 10.06 2.05
CA LEU A 158 -10.59 9.01 1.07
C LEU A 158 -11.94 9.23 0.39
N GLY A 159 -12.99 9.55 1.15
CA GLY A 159 -14.32 9.78 0.60
C GLY A 159 -14.41 10.99 -0.33
N ASP A 160 -13.71 12.08 0.01
CA ASP A 160 -13.78 13.34 -0.74
C ASP A 160 -12.91 13.34 -2.00
N HIS A 161 -11.82 12.57 -2.01
CA HIS A 161 -10.79 12.68 -3.05
C HIS A 161 -10.43 11.37 -3.76
N ALA A 162 -10.64 10.20 -3.16
CA ALA A 162 -10.21 8.94 -3.77
C ALA A 162 -11.28 8.39 -4.73
N MET A 163 -10.85 7.91 -5.90
CA MET A 163 -11.71 7.20 -6.85
C MET A 163 -11.58 5.69 -6.68
N LEU A 164 -12.01 5.20 -5.51
CA LEU A 164 -11.86 3.80 -5.11
C LEU A 164 -12.71 2.88 -6.00
N LYS A 165 -12.10 1.78 -6.45
CA LYS A 165 -12.83 0.67 -7.08
C LYS A 165 -13.30 -0.35 -6.04
N THR A 166 -12.47 -0.58 -5.02
CA THR A 166 -12.72 -1.55 -3.97
C THR A 166 -12.34 -0.93 -2.64
N LEU A 167 -13.31 -0.89 -1.73
CA LEU A 167 -13.12 -0.49 -0.34
C LEU A 167 -13.61 -1.65 0.53
N ASP A 168 -12.67 -2.40 1.11
CA ASP A 168 -13.01 -3.46 2.05
C ASP A 168 -12.88 -2.93 3.48
N LEU A 169 -13.97 -3.06 4.23
CA LEU A 169 -14.03 -2.68 5.64
C LEU A 169 -14.03 -3.96 6.47
N CYS A 170 -12.96 -4.14 7.25
CA CYS A 170 -12.81 -5.29 8.13
C CYS A 170 -12.78 -4.81 9.59
N ASP A 171 -13.58 -5.46 10.42
CA ASP A 171 -13.49 -5.33 11.87
C ASP A 171 -12.88 -6.61 12.44
N THR A 172 -12.21 -6.51 13.57
CA THR A 172 -11.55 -7.64 14.25
C THR A 172 -12.52 -8.82 14.52
N VAL A 173 -13.82 -8.54 14.65
CA VAL A 173 -14.89 -9.55 14.79
C VAL A 173 -15.03 -10.42 13.52
N ARG A 174 -14.83 -9.84 12.33
CA ARG A 174 -14.99 -10.52 11.03
C ARG A 174 -13.68 -11.18 10.55
N SER A 175 -12.54 -10.68 11.00
CA SER A 175 -11.21 -11.25 10.72
C SER A 175 -11.01 -12.62 11.39
N SER A 176 -11.46 -12.74 12.65
CA SER A 176 -11.37 -14.01 13.41
C SER A 176 -12.18 -15.16 12.76
N LEU A 177 -13.25 -14.84 12.03
CA LEU A 177 -14.04 -15.84 11.29
C LEU A 177 -13.32 -16.34 10.03
N LYS A 178 -12.50 -15.51 9.36
CA LYS A 178 -11.71 -15.94 8.19
C LYS A 178 -10.45 -16.73 8.57
N ASP A 179 -9.80 -16.36 9.68
CA ASP A 179 -8.65 -17.12 10.18
C ASP A 179 -9.07 -18.52 10.68
N ARG A 180 -10.25 -18.64 11.31
CA ARG A 180 -10.79 -19.95 11.72
C ARG A 180 -11.12 -20.89 10.56
N THR A 181 -11.56 -20.38 9.42
CA THR A 181 -11.75 -21.21 8.22
C THR A 181 -10.45 -21.65 7.56
N SER A 182 -9.32 -21.04 7.91
CA SER A 182 -7.99 -21.38 7.35
C SER A 182 -7.21 -22.36 8.24
N GLU A 183 -7.57 -22.45 9.53
CA GLU A 183 -6.93 -23.37 10.50
C GLU A 183 -7.66 -24.72 10.66
N GLU A 184 -8.90 -24.87 10.16
CA GLU A 184 -9.68 -26.11 10.30
C GLU A 184 -9.38 -27.22 9.27
N GLU A 185 -8.46 -27.02 8.31
CA GLU A 185 -8.10 -28.07 7.33
C GLU A 185 -6.98 -29.04 7.79
N ASN A 186 -6.46 -28.95 9.02
CA ASN A 186 -5.34 -29.82 9.44
C ASN A 186 -5.44 -30.46 10.84
N THR A 187 -6.65 -30.78 11.32
CA THR A 187 -6.80 -31.84 12.33
C THR A 187 -7.99 -32.72 12.01
N GLY A 188 -7.69 -33.96 11.63
CA GLY A 188 -8.69 -34.98 11.42
C GLY A 188 -9.38 -35.35 12.72
N GLY A 189 -10.69 -35.54 12.63
CA GLY A 189 -11.47 -36.31 13.59
C GLY A 189 -12.54 -35.50 14.31
N ILE A 190 -13.77 -35.95 14.14
CA ILE A 190 -14.94 -35.81 15.03
C ILE A 190 -15.54 -34.41 15.22
N ASP A 191 -16.31 -33.93 14.24
CA ASP A 191 -17.74 -33.61 14.46
C ASP A 191 -18.47 -33.16 13.17
N GLY A 192 -18.79 -34.12 12.31
CA GLY A 192 -19.45 -33.90 11.01
C GLY A 192 -20.97 -33.63 11.06
N THR A 193 -21.55 -33.20 12.18
CA THR A 193 -23.03 -33.21 12.33
C THR A 193 -23.68 -31.84 12.57
N LEU A 194 -22.92 -30.80 12.94
CA LEU A 194 -23.51 -29.45 13.16
C LEU A 194 -23.33 -28.48 11.97
N ALA A 195 -22.28 -28.62 11.16
CA ALA A 195 -21.99 -27.72 10.04
C ALA A 195 -22.99 -27.82 8.87
N ALA A 196 -23.65 -28.97 8.70
CA ALA A 196 -24.60 -29.18 7.61
C ALA A 196 -25.96 -28.47 7.81
N LYS A 197 -26.28 -28.01 9.03
CA LYS A 197 -27.60 -27.42 9.35
C LYS A 197 -27.68 -25.89 9.19
N LEU A 198 -26.57 -25.21 8.91
CA LEU A 198 -26.55 -23.76 8.68
C LEU A 198 -26.41 -23.37 7.20
N HIS A 199 -25.95 -24.27 6.33
CA HIS A 199 -25.85 -24.01 4.89
C HIS A 199 -27.19 -24.08 4.13
N HIS A 200 -28.25 -24.62 4.74
CA HIS A 200 -29.54 -24.78 4.06
C HIS A 200 -30.51 -23.59 4.25
N THR A 201 -30.15 -22.56 5.03
CA THR A 201 -31.09 -21.50 5.46
C THR A 201 -30.81 -20.11 4.85
N VAL A 202 -29.79 -19.96 3.98
CA VAL A 202 -29.42 -18.64 3.41
C VAL A 202 -29.59 -18.55 1.87
N SER A 203 -30.09 -19.59 1.20
CA SER A 203 -30.48 -19.51 -0.23
C SER A 203 -31.95 -19.16 -0.47
N THR A 204 -32.59 -18.39 0.41
CA THR A 204 -34.00 -18.03 0.20
C THR A 204 -34.34 -16.64 0.72
N VAL A 205 -33.67 -15.60 0.19
CA VAL A 205 -34.28 -14.26 0.00
C VAL A 205 -33.59 -13.59 -1.21
N GLU A 206 -33.89 -14.08 -2.41
CA GLU A 206 -33.92 -13.24 -3.60
C GLU A 206 -35.35 -13.30 -4.13
N HIS A 207 -36.11 -12.23 -3.88
CA HIS A 207 -37.23 -11.75 -4.71
C HIS A 207 -37.47 -10.29 -4.40
#